data_AF-A0AAX6GFJ2-F1
#
_entry.id   AF-A0AAX6GFJ2-F1
#
_cell.length_a   1.000
_cell.length_b   1.000
_cell.length_c   1.000
_cell.angle_alpha   90.00
_cell.angle_beta   90.00
_cell.angle_gamma   90.00
#
_symmetry.space_group_name_H-M   'P 1'
#
loop_
_entity.id
_entity.type
_entity.pdbx_description
1 polymer ?
#
loop_
_entity_poly.entity_id
_entity_poly.type
_entity_poly.pdbx_seq_one_letter_code
_entity_poly.pdbx_strand_id
1 'polypeptide(L)'
;MGSETRMEDLLKREIPLEEDEDGFILMAEGGGGGGGKVVGLVLVDIVNGFCTIGAGNLAPVGPNKQINTMVEESVWLSKVFCKKKWPIFASLDTHHPDKPEPPYPPHCIVGSGEENFVPGTTL
;
A
#
# COMPACT_ATOMS: atom_id res chain seq x y z
N MET A 1 25.20 -15.50 -19.62
CA MET A 1 23.74 -15.51 -19.36
C MET A 1 23.57 -15.22 -17.89
N GLY A 2 23.30 -13.96 -17.54
CA GLY A 2 23.11 -13.55 -16.14
C GLY A 2 21.82 -14.15 -15.60
N SER A 3 21.88 -14.73 -14.41
CA SER A 3 20.71 -15.21 -13.69
C SER A 3 19.80 -14.01 -13.40
N GLU A 4 18.68 -13.92 -14.11
CA GLU A 4 17.55 -13.12 -13.66
C GLU A 4 17.09 -13.74 -12.35
N THR A 5 17.44 -13.10 -11.24
CA THR A 5 16.87 -13.47 -9.94
C THR A 5 15.41 -13.06 -9.99
N ARG A 6 14.49 -14.02 -9.85
CA ARG A 6 13.05 -13.76 -9.92
C ARG A 6 12.67 -12.83 -8.75
N MET A 7 11.80 -11.84 -8.98
CA MET A 7 11.40 -10.87 -7.95
C MET A 7 10.93 -11.57 -6.66
N GLU A 8 10.29 -12.73 -6.80
CA GLU A 8 9.89 -13.62 -5.70
C GLU A 8 11.06 -14.07 -4.82
N ASP A 9 12.21 -14.43 -5.40
CA ASP A 9 13.41 -14.85 -4.67
C ASP A 9 14.05 -13.70 -3.89
N LEU A 10 13.94 -12.47 -4.42
CA LEU A 10 14.38 -11.27 -3.72
C LEU A 10 13.43 -10.96 -2.55
N LEU A 11 12.12 -11.07 -2.77
CA LEU A 11 11.11 -10.83 -1.74
C LEU A 11 11.21 -11.84 -0.59
N LYS A 12 11.39 -13.14 -0.88
CA LYS A 12 11.55 -14.19 0.14
C LYS A 12 12.83 -14.03 0.99
N ARG A 13 13.85 -13.33 0.48
CA ARG A 13 15.07 -13.03 1.24
C ARG A 13 14.88 -11.88 2.23
N GLU A 14 14.16 -10.84 1.81
CA GLU A 14 13.99 -9.61 2.58
C GLU A 14 12.77 -9.64 3.52
N ILE A 15 11.77 -10.47 3.20
CA ILE A 15 10.48 -10.53 3.90
C ILE A 15 10.18 -11.99 4.25
N PRO A 16 9.72 -12.31 5.47
CA PRO A 16 9.37 -13.68 5.87
C PRO A 16 8.06 -14.14 5.21
N LEU A 17 8.13 -14.44 3.92
CA LEU A 17 7.05 -14.94 3.06
C LEU A 17 7.21 -16.45 2.84
N GLU A 18 6.19 -17.23 3.17
CA GLU A 18 6.03 -18.61 2.67
C GLU A 18 4.88 -18.68 1.66
N GLU A 19 4.97 -19.57 0.69
CA GLU A 19 3.85 -19.89 -0.22
C GLU A 19 3.00 -20.99 0.42
N ASP A 20 1.69 -20.78 0.55
CA ASP A 20 0.70 -21.82 0.80
C ASP A 20 -0.22 -21.98 -0.42
N GLU A 21 -1.15 -22.93 -0.37
CA GLU A 21 -2.05 -23.21 -1.51
C GLU A 21 -3.01 -22.04 -1.83
N ASP A 22 -3.15 -21.06 -0.93
CA ASP A 22 -4.05 -19.91 -1.03
C ASP A 22 -3.30 -18.56 -1.25
N GLY A 23 -1.97 -18.54 -1.23
CA GLY A 23 -1.15 -17.33 -1.47
C GLY A 23 0.11 -17.22 -0.60
N PHE A 24 0.43 -16.01 -0.17
CA PHE A 24 1.61 -15.73 0.64
C PHE A 24 1.26 -15.63 2.13
N ILE A 25 1.87 -16.47 2.97
CA ILE A 25 1.83 -16.36 4.42
C ILE A 25 2.99 -15.48 4.89
N LEU A 26 2.66 -14.34 5.51
CA LEU A 26 3.62 -13.63 6.34
C LEU A 26 3.78 -14.38 7.65
N MET A 27 5.02 -14.70 8.03
CA MET A 27 5.36 -15.30 9.31
C MET A 27 5.82 -14.19 10.26
N ALA A 28 4.94 -13.76 11.16
CA ALA A 28 5.35 -13.12 12.41
C ALA A 28 4.96 -14.08 13.53
N GLU A 29 5.95 -14.76 14.10
CA GLU A 29 5.71 -15.58 15.29
C GLU A 29 5.40 -14.67 16.47
N GLY A 30 4.17 -14.77 16.98
CA GLY A 30 3.70 -14.03 18.13
C GLY A 30 4.13 -14.68 19.45
N GLY A 31 4.91 -13.95 20.23
CA GLY A 31 4.66 -13.80 21.67
C GLY A 31 4.92 -15.03 22.56
N GLY A 32 6.19 -15.31 22.83
CA GLY A 32 6.57 -16.32 23.83
C GLY A 32 8.08 -16.44 24.04
N GLY A 33 8.78 -15.33 24.24
CA GLY A 33 10.21 -15.33 24.58
C GLY A 33 11.17 -15.24 23.38
N GLY A 34 11.62 -14.01 23.08
CA GLY A 34 13.02 -13.77 22.70
C GLY A 34 13.53 -14.11 21.30
N GLY A 35 12.70 -14.19 20.25
CA GLY A 35 13.26 -14.43 18.90
C GLY A 35 12.38 -14.30 17.65
N GLY A 36 11.07 -13.97 17.77
CA GLY A 36 10.18 -13.86 16.60
C GLY A 36 10.42 -12.61 15.76
N LYS A 37 10.46 -12.73 14.43
CA LYS A 37 10.51 -11.58 13.50
C LYS A 37 9.18 -10.79 13.58
N VAL A 38 9.27 -9.48 13.76
CA VAL A 38 8.10 -8.57 13.72
C VAL A 38 7.93 -8.07 12.29
N VAL A 39 6.73 -8.24 11.73
CA VAL A 39 6.37 -7.76 10.40
C VAL A 39 5.35 -6.64 10.56
N GLY A 40 5.55 -5.54 9.83
CA GLY A 40 4.60 -4.43 9.75
C GLY A 40 4.20 -4.15 8.29
N LEU A 41 3.00 -3.61 8.10
CA LEU A 41 2.50 -3.15 6.81
C LEU A 41 2.65 -1.64 6.72
N VAL A 42 3.25 -1.16 5.62
CA VAL A 42 3.30 0.27 5.30
C VAL A 42 2.48 0.51 4.04
N LEU A 43 1.39 1.27 4.16
CA LEU A 43 0.58 1.72 3.03
C LEU A 43 1.01 3.14 2.66
N VAL A 44 1.51 3.30 1.43
CA VAL A 44 2.03 4.59 0.95
C VAL A 44 1.02 5.19 -0.02
N ASP A 45 0.40 6.28 0.41
CA ASP A 45 -0.34 7.22 -0.42
C ASP A 45 -1.45 6.58 -1.28
N ILE A 46 -2.20 5.64 -0.69
CA ILE A 46 -3.37 5.00 -1.32
C ILE A 46 -4.58 5.94 -1.24
N VAL A 47 -4.44 7.11 -1.85
CA VAL A 47 -5.39 8.24 -1.79
C VAL A 47 -6.18 8.40 -3.08
N ASN A 48 -7.32 9.08 -3.00
CA ASN A 48 -8.21 9.32 -4.14
C ASN A 48 -7.49 10.02 -5.29
N GLY A 49 -6.63 11.01 -4.98
CA GLY A 49 -5.87 11.80 -5.93
C GLY A 49 -4.95 10.99 -6.84
N PHE A 50 -4.66 9.74 -6.50
CA PHE A 50 -3.86 8.82 -7.33
C PHE A 50 -4.64 7.60 -7.82
N CYS A 51 -5.68 7.18 -7.09
CA CYS A 51 -6.27 5.86 -7.31
C CYS A 51 -7.71 5.91 -7.84
N THR A 52 -8.44 7.00 -7.60
CA THR A 52 -9.88 7.08 -7.89
C THR A 52 -10.11 7.79 -9.21
N ILE A 53 -10.87 7.18 -10.12
CA ILE A 53 -11.08 7.70 -11.47
C ILE A 53 -11.65 9.13 -11.42
N GLY A 54 -10.94 10.07 -12.03
CA GLY A 54 -11.34 11.47 -12.14
C GLY A 54 -11.37 12.24 -10.82
N ALA A 55 -10.78 11.71 -9.73
CA ALA A 55 -10.80 12.38 -8.44
C ALA A 55 -9.87 13.59 -8.34
N GLY A 56 -8.86 13.71 -9.21
CA GLY A 56 -7.86 14.77 -9.19
C GLY A 56 -6.97 14.76 -10.42
N ASN A 57 -6.02 15.69 -10.48
CA ASN A 57 -5.16 15.87 -11.67
C ASN A 57 -4.21 14.69 -11.94
N LEU A 58 -3.85 13.94 -10.90
CA LEU A 58 -2.96 12.77 -10.99
C LEU A 58 -3.70 11.43 -10.87
N ALA A 59 -5.02 11.47 -10.76
CA ALA A 59 -5.86 10.30 -10.72
C ALA A 59 -6.03 9.73 -12.14
N PRO A 60 -6.35 8.43 -12.26
CA PRO A 60 -6.61 7.83 -13.56
C PRO A 60 -7.81 8.52 -14.23
N VAL A 61 -7.69 8.84 -15.52
CA VAL A 61 -8.79 9.44 -16.31
C VAL A 61 -9.86 8.43 -16.74
N GLY A 62 -9.61 7.14 -16.50
CA GLY A 62 -10.51 6.03 -16.83
C GLY A 62 -10.04 4.74 -16.15
N PRO A 63 -10.72 3.61 -16.40
CA PRO A 63 -10.38 2.35 -15.74
C PRO A 63 -8.91 1.95 -15.94
N ASN A 64 -8.22 1.69 -14.83
CA ASN A 64 -6.83 1.24 -14.84
C ASN A 64 -6.70 -0.05 -14.03
N LYS A 65 -6.49 -1.18 -14.73
CA LYS A 65 -6.43 -2.50 -14.11
C LYS A 65 -5.31 -2.60 -13.06
N GLN A 66 -4.16 -1.98 -13.31
CA GLN A 66 -3.02 -2.04 -12.40
C GLN A 66 -3.32 -1.34 -11.07
N ILE A 67 -3.90 -0.13 -11.14
CA ILE A 67 -4.31 0.64 -9.95
C ILE A 67 -5.39 -0.13 -9.18
N ASN A 68 -6.39 -0.66 -9.88
CA ASN A 68 -7.46 -1.43 -9.24
C ASN A 68 -6.92 -2.64 -8.48
N THR A 69 -6.07 -3.46 -9.12
CA THR A 69 -5.45 -4.62 -8.46
C THR A 69 -4.61 -4.17 -7.26
N MET A 70 -3.82 -3.10 -7.39
CA MET A 70 -3.01 -2.59 -6.28
C MET A 70 -3.88 -2.17 -5.07
N VAL A 71 -4.99 -1.48 -5.31
CA VAL A 71 -5.94 -1.08 -4.25
C VAL A 71 -6.57 -2.32 -3.62
N GLU A 72 -7.03 -3.28 -4.41
CA GLU A 72 -7.64 -4.54 -3.94
C GLU A 72 -6.67 -5.33 -3.03
N GLU A 73 -5.42 -5.51 -3.46
CA GLU A 73 -4.38 -6.19 -2.69
C GLU A 73 -4.03 -5.42 -1.40
N SER A 74 -4.00 -4.09 -1.45
CA SER A 74 -3.76 -3.24 -0.27
C SER A 74 -4.86 -3.39 0.77
N VAL A 75 -6.12 -3.44 0.33
CA VAL A 75 -7.29 -3.69 1.20
C VAL A 75 -7.26 -5.11 1.77
N TRP A 76 -6.86 -6.10 0.98
CA TRP A 76 -6.74 -7.48 1.45
C TRP A 76 -5.64 -7.61 2.51
N LEU A 77 -4.44 -7.10 2.24
CA LEU A 77 -3.32 -7.09 3.18
C LEU A 77 -3.67 -6.35 4.48
N SER A 78 -4.30 -5.18 4.39
CA SER A 78 -4.69 -4.42 5.58
C SER A 78 -5.64 -5.23 6.48
N LYS A 79 -6.61 -5.94 5.90
CA LYS A 79 -7.51 -6.85 6.63
C LYS A 79 -6.77 -8.02 7.27
N VAL A 80 -5.78 -8.61 6.59
CA VAL A 80 -4.94 -9.68 7.15
C VAL A 80 -4.18 -9.19 8.39
N PHE A 81 -3.55 -8.02 8.30
CA PHE A 81 -2.82 -7.42 9.42
C PHE A 81 -3.76 -7.03 10.57
N CYS A 82 -4.92 -6.45 10.29
CA CYS A 82 -5.94 -6.15 11.30
C CYS A 82 -6.40 -7.41 12.03
N LYS A 83 -6.72 -8.49 11.31
CA LYS A 83 -7.13 -9.78 11.90
C LYS A 83 -6.05 -10.36 12.81
N LYS A 84 -4.78 -10.22 12.43
CA LYS A 84 -3.62 -10.70 13.20
C LYS A 84 -3.18 -9.71 14.30
N LYS A 85 -3.78 -8.52 14.39
CA LYS A 85 -3.36 -7.41 15.27
C LYS A 85 -1.88 -7.03 15.07
N TRP A 86 -1.44 -7.05 13.82
CA TRP A 86 -0.08 -6.67 13.44
C TRP A 86 0.00 -5.18 13.12
N PRO A 87 1.18 -4.55 13.28
CA PRO A 87 1.32 -3.12 13.10
C PRO A 87 1.07 -2.71 11.65
N ILE A 88 0.31 -1.64 11.47
CA ILE A 88 0.07 -0.99 10.18
C ILE A 88 0.39 0.49 10.34
N PHE A 89 1.15 1.04 9.39
CA PHE A 89 1.40 2.46 9.23
C PHE A 89 0.89 2.88 7.84
N ALA A 90 0.21 4.02 7.75
CA ALA A 90 -0.31 4.52 6.48
C ALA A 90 0.02 6.02 6.34
N SER A 91 0.56 6.41 5.19
CA SER A 91 0.81 7.81 4.84
C SER A 91 -0.27 8.34 3.90
N LEU A 92 -0.48 9.66 3.98
CA LEU A 92 -1.30 10.41 3.05
C LEU A 92 -0.40 11.44 2.38
N ASP A 93 -0.34 11.40 1.06
CA ASP A 93 0.12 12.53 0.30
C ASP A 93 -0.87 13.69 0.52
N THR A 94 -0.36 14.84 0.96
CA THR A 94 -1.15 16.01 1.34
C THR A 94 -0.41 17.29 0.99
N HIS A 95 -1.08 18.20 0.30
CA HIS A 95 -0.52 19.49 -0.09
C HIS A 95 -1.35 20.67 0.40
N HIS A 96 -0.67 21.77 0.71
CA HIS A 96 -1.33 23.05 0.92
C HIS A 96 -1.47 23.80 -0.42
N PRO A 97 -2.63 24.44 -0.70
CA PRO A 97 -2.86 25.16 -1.95
C PRO A 97 -1.84 26.25 -2.27
N ASP A 98 -1.26 26.87 -1.24
CA ASP A 98 -0.30 27.97 -1.33
C ASP A 98 1.16 27.50 -1.48
N LYS A 99 1.40 26.18 -1.49
CA LYS A 99 2.73 25.56 -1.62
C LYS A 99 2.77 24.61 -2.81
N PRO A 100 2.83 25.13 -4.05
CA PRO A 100 2.89 24.29 -5.25
C PRO A 100 4.18 23.48 -5.29
N GLU A 101 4.11 22.28 -5.87
CA GLU A 101 5.26 21.40 -6.13
C GLU A 101 5.47 21.18 -7.64
N PRO A 102 6.13 22.10 -8.36
CA PRO A 102 6.49 21.86 -9.75
C PRO A 102 7.46 20.66 -9.89
N PRO A 103 7.32 19.81 -10.93
CA PRO A 103 6.47 20.01 -12.11
C PRO A 103 5.03 19.48 -11.96
N TYR A 104 4.66 18.95 -10.79
CA TYR A 104 3.35 18.34 -10.60
C TYR A 104 2.24 19.41 -10.59
N PRO A 105 1.07 19.10 -11.18
CA PRO A 105 -0.11 19.95 -11.03
C PRO A 105 -0.57 19.94 -9.56
N PRO A 106 -1.44 20.88 -9.13
CA PRO A 106 -2.08 20.77 -7.83
C PRO A 106 -2.75 19.40 -7.66
N HIS A 107 -2.44 18.70 -6.58
CA HIS A 107 -2.97 17.37 -6.28
C HIS A 107 -3.02 17.18 -4.76
N CYS A 108 -3.86 16.25 -4.30
CA CYS A 108 -3.93 15.84 -2.88
C CYS A 108 -4.05 17.05 -1.93
N ILE A 109 -4.81 18.06 -2.35
CA ILE A 109 -4.92 19.33 -1.61
C ILE A 109 -5.75 19.12 -0.36
N VAL A 110 -5.27 19.57 0.80
CA VAL A 110 -6.00 19.46 2.07
C VAL A 110 -7.40 20.08 1.96
N GLY A 111 -8.42 19.28 2.25
CA GLY A 111 -9.84 19.63 2.19
C GLY A 111 -10.50 19.41 0.82
N SER A 112 -9.77 18.93 -0.19
CA SER A 112 -10.33 18.67 -1.53
C SER A 112 -11.05 17.33 -1.63
N GLY A 113 -10.68 16.37 -0.78
CA GLY A 113 -11.10 14.98 -0.87
C GLY A 113 -10.13 14.09 -1.64
N GLU A 114 -9.23 14.67 -2.44
CA GLU A 114 -8.17 13.95 -3.14
C GLU A 114 -7.19 13.28 -2.17
N GLU A 115 -6.90 13.95 -1.06
CA GLU A 115 -5.97 13.53 -0.03
C GLU A 115 -6.52 12.42 0.88
N ASN A 116 -7.81 12.10 0.78
CA ASN A 116 -8.39 11.03 1.57
C ASN A 116 -8.01 9.66 1.00
N PHE A 117 -7.83 8.69 1.89
CA PHE A 117 -7.72 7.29 1.51
C PHE A 117 -8.87 6.84 0.62
N VAL A 118 -8.57 5.96 -0.33
CA VAL A 118 -9.60 5.27 -1.11
C VAL A 118 -10.57 4.54 -0.17
N PRO A 119 -11.89 4.59 -0.39
CA PRO A 119 -12.83 3.86 0.45
C PRO A 119 -12.48 2.38 0.59
N GLY A 120 -12.42 1.88 1.83
CA GLY A 120 -12.09 0.49 2.13
C GLY A 120 -10.61 0.23 2.45
N THR A 121 -9.71 1.21 2.24
CA THR A 121 -8.31 1.13 2.72
C THR A 121 -8.12 1.70 4.14
N THR A 122 -9.13 2.38 4.69
CA THR A 122 -9.17 2.79 6.10
C THR A 122 -9.43 1.59 7.02
N LEU A 123 -8.59 1.45 8.05
CA LEU A 123 -8.54 0.33 9.00
C LEU A 123 -9.71 0.31 9.99
#